data_AF-A0A2E8L7J2-F1
#
_entry.id   AF-A0A2E8L7J2-F1
#
_cell.length_a   1.000
_cell.length_b   1.000
_cell.length_c   1.000
_cell.angle_alpha   90.00
_cell.angle_beta   90.00
_cell.angle_gamma   90.00
#
_symmetry.space_group_name_H-M   'P 1'
#
loop_
_entity.id
_entity.type
_entity.pdbx_description
1 polymer ?
#
loop_
_entity_poly.entity_id
_entity_poly.type
_entity_poly.pdbx_seq_one_letter_code
_entity_poly.pdbx_strand_id
1 'polypeptide(L)'
;MAGPTDPEGIPLSDPTVPIDPEQAARALGRALAAKHTTAPSTDGRVDLALFASVVWAATEAEDDAIFDSGPYLDRSHHEMACLAVETVAALPETNTAEVAITLGLDLGMVELQRDGSMIVMGDTVVGDRHLDLARAAVALALRFGPAIVAPFLDAYGLDDIDVRRLDTCQLLGTVAEEVGVAEPVDAP
;
A
#
# COMPACT_ATOMS: atom_id res chain seq x y z
N MET A 1 -34.35 -19.28 1.45
CA MET A 1 -34.18 -17.95 0.85
C MET A 1 -32.71 -17.80 0.56
N ALA A 2 -32.32 -17.79 -0.71
CA ALA A 2 -30.94 -17.51 -1.10
C ALA A 2 -30.70 -16.01 -0.86
N GLY A 3 -29.64 -15.67 -0.12
CA GLY A 3 -29.16 -14.30 -0.05
C GLY A 3 -28.76 -13.81 -1.44
N PRO A 4 -28.65 -12.48 -1.67
CA PRO A 4 -28.12 -11.98 -2.93
C PRO A 4 -26.74 -12.63 -3.13
N THR A 5 -26.60 -13.39 -4.22
CA THR A 5 -25.32 -13.87 -4.70
C THR A 5 -24.47 -12.64 -4.98
N ASP A 6 -23.46 -12.38 -4.15
CA ASP A 6 -22.41 -11.43 -4.49
C ASP A 6 -21.89 -11.81 -5.88
N PRO A 7 -21.87 -10.88 -6.84
CA PRO A 7 -21.27 -11.17 -8.13
C PRO A 7 -19.77 -11.40 -7.88
N GLU A 8 -19.31 -12.65 -8.01
CA GLU A 8 -17.89 -13.03 -7.93
C GLU A 8 -17.06 -12.11 -8.85
N GLY A 9 -16.35 -11.16 -8.25
CA GLY A 9 -15.29 -10.41 -8.91
C GLY A 9 -14.09 -11.31 -9.17
N ILE A 10 -13.24 -10.93 -10.11
CA ILE A 10 -11.97 -11.64 -10.35
C ILE A 10 -10.85 -10.84 -9.68
N PRO A 11 -10.00 -11.45 -8.84
CA PRO A 11 -8.86 -10.75 -8.25
C PRO A 11 -7.98 -10.14 -9.33
N LEU A 12 -7.57 -8.89 -9.12
CA LEU A 12 -6.68 -8.18 -10.03
C LEU A 12 -5.28 -8.80 -9.99
N SER A 13 -4.94 -9.67 -9.04
CA SER A 13 -3.72 -10.49 -9.06
C SER A 13 -3.80 -11.69 -10.02
N ASP A 14 -4.97 -12.09 -10.52
CA ASP A 14 -5.11 -13.23 -11.44
C ASP A 14 -4.53 -12.88 -12.83
N PRO A 15 -3.44 -13.53 -13.29
CA PRO A 15 -2.75 -13.18 -14.53
C PRO A 15 -3.60 -13.43 -15.80
N THR A 16 -4.72 -14.13 -15.69
CA THR A 16 -5.61 -14.45 -16.81
C THR A 16 -6.66 -13.36 -17.07
N VAL A 17 -6.80 -12.38 -16.17
CA VAL A 17 -7.76 -11.28 -16.30
C VAL A 17 -7.45 -10.47 -17.57
N PRO A 18 -8.35 -10.44 -18.57
CA PRO A 18 -8.14 -9.69 -19.79
C PRO A 18 -8.50 -8.22 -19.56
N ILE A 19 -7.58 -7.47 -18.95
CA ILE A 19 -7.74 -6.04 -18.70
C ILE A 19 -6.60 -5.25 -19.32
N ASP A 20 -6.93 -4.09 -19.88
CA ASP A 20 -5.93 -3.11 -20.30
C ASP A 20 -5.18 -2.58 -19.06
N PRO A 21 -3.83 -2.66 -19.01
CA PRO A 21 -3.07 -2.26 -17.82
C PRO A 21 -3.29 -0.82 -17.38
N GLU A 22 -3.44 0.11 -18.33
CA GLU A 22 -3.66 1.53 -18.03
C GLU A 22 -5.08 1.75 -17.50
N GLN A 23 -6.08 1.06 -18.06
CA GLN A 23 -7.45 1.04 -17.53
C GLN A 23 -7.49 0.47 -16.11
N ALA A 24 -6.75 -0.61 -15.84
CA ALA A 24 -6.65 -1.22 -14.51
C ALA A 24 -6.07 -0.24 -13.49
N ALA A 25 -4.93 0.37 -13.83
CA ALA A 25 -4.28 1.38 -13.00
C ALA A 25 -5.21 2.55 -12.67
N ARG A 26 -5.89 3.10 -13.67
CA ARG A 26 -6.84 4.21 -13.45
C ARG A 26 -8.07 3.80 -12.62
N ALA A 27 -8.59 2.59 -12.82
CA ALA A 27 -9.73 2.09 -12.06
C ALA A 27 -9.36 1.91 -10.58
N LEU A 28 -8.18 1.36 -10.29
CA LEU A 28 -7.69 1.22 -8.91
C LEU A 28 -7.44 2.59 -8.26
N GLY A 29 -6.86 3.54 -8.99
CA GLY A 29 -6.67 4.92 -8.50
C GLY A 29 -7.98 5.56 -8.05
N ARG A 30 -9.03 5.45 -8.88
CA ARG A 30 -10.37 5.94 -8.52
C ARG A 30 -11.01 5.16 -7.36
N ALA A 31 -10.80 3.85 -7.29
CA ALA A 31 -11.33 3.03 -6.21
C ALA A 31 -10.72 3.40 -4.86
N LEU A 32 -9.39 3.58 -4.79
CA LEU A 32 -8.72 4.07 -3.60
C LEU A 32 -9.13 5.51 -3.27
N ALA A 33 -9.30 6.38 -4.27
CA ALA A 33 -9.79 7.75 -4.02
C ALA A 33 -11.17 7.72 -3.37
N ALA A 34 -12.10 6.92 -3.89
CA ALA A 34 -13.42 6.75 -3.30
C ALA A 34 -13.33 6.18 -1.87
N LYS A 35 -12.51 5.14 -1.64
CA LYS A 35 -12.28 4.56 -0.32
C LYS A 35 -11.71 5.57 0.67
N HIS A 36 -10.72 6.37 0.26
CA HIS A 36 -10.09 7.37 1.12
C HIS A 36 -11.00 8.58 1.44
N THR A 37 -12.18 8.68 0.80
CA THR A 37 -13.21 9.68 1.14
C THR A 37 -14.29 9.16 2.08
N THR A 38 -14.34 7.85 2.34
CA THR A 38 -15.25 7.30 3.35
C THR A 38 -14.76 7.68 4.75
N ALA A 39 -15.69 7.81 5.70
CA ALA A 39 -15.31 8.06 7.08
C ALA A 39 -14.44 6.89 7.58
N PRO A 40 -13.26 7.16 8.16
CA PRO A 40 -12.41 6.09 8.68
C PRO A 40 -13.15 5.29 9.75
N SER A 41 -12.93 3.98 9.76
CA SER A 41 -13.37 3.13 10.88
C SER A 41 -12.72 3.62 12.17
N THR A 42 -13.41 3.50 13.29
CA THR A 42 -12.86 3.85 14.61
C THR A 42 -12.03 2.71 15.21
N ASP A 43 -11.72 1.67 14.43
CA ASP A 43 -11.28 0.37 14.92
C ASP A 43 -9.76 0.25 15.09
N GLY A 44 -9.02 1.33 14.83
CA GLY A 44 -7.59 1.43 15.08
C GLY A 44 -6.89 2.42 14.16
N ARG A 45 -5.61 2.67 14.43
CA ARG A 45 -4.77 3.61 13.67
C ARG A 45 -3.40 3.02 13.39
N VAL A 46 -2.87 3.28 12.20
CA VAL A 46 -1.47 3.02 11.85
C VAL A 46 -0.71 4.33 11.88
N ASP A 47 0.29 4.41 12.75
CA ASP A 47 1.25 5.51 12.82
C ASP A 47 2.57 5.12 12.12
N LEU A 48 3.08 5.99 11.25
CA LEU A 48 4.30 5.71 10.48
C LEU A 48 5.54 5.58 11.35
N ALA A 49 5.66 6.38 12.42
CA ALA A 49 6.83 6.34 13.29
C ALA A 49 6.83 5.07 14.16
N LEU A 50 5.66 4.66 14.65
CA LEU A 50 5.50 3.37 15.31
C LEU A 50 5.82 2.22 14.34
N PHE A 51 5.28 2.26 13.12
CA PHE A 51 5.54 1.21 12.13
C PHE A 51 7.03 1.09 11.81
N ALA A 52 7.72 2.21 11.54
CA ALA A 52 9.17 2.21 11.33
C ALA A 52 9.94 1.66 12.53
N SER A 53 9.51 1.96 13.75
CA SER A 53 10.15 1.46 14.98
C SER A 53 10.00 -0.06 15.13
N VAL A 54 8.84 -0.62 14.77
CA VAL A 54 8.61 -2.08 14.80
C VAL A 54 9.44 -2.78 13.73
N VAL A 55 9.51 -2.21 12.52
CA VAL A 55 10.37 -2.72 11.43
C VAL A 55 11.84 -2.72 11.86
N TRP A 56 12.32 -1.62 12.43
CA TRP A 56 13.67 -1.53 12.97
C TRP A 56 13.96 -2.65 13.99
N ALA A 57 13.08 -2.81 14.99
CA ALA A 57 13.24 -3.81 16.04
C ALA A 57 13.26 -5.25 15.50
N ALA A 58 12.52 -5.55 14.43
CA ALA A 58 12.56 -6.85 13.79
C ALA A 58 13.91 -7.13 13.12
N THR A 59 14.58 -6.11 12.58
CA THR A 59 15.88 -6.27 11.90
C THR A 59 17.05 -6.47 12.85
N GLU A 60 16.98 -5.97 14.09
CA GLU A 60 18.01 -6.21 15.10
C GLU A 60 18.13 -7.70 15.51
N ALA A 61 17.12 -8.52 15.20
CA ALA A 61 17.16 -9.96 15.43
C ALA A 61 17.95 -10.73 14.35
N GLU A 62 18.28 -10.10 13.21
CA GLU A 62 18.84 -10.74 12.02
C GLU A 62 20.06 -9.98 11.47
N ASP A 63 21.19 -10.07 12.18
CA ASP A 63 22.39 -9.21 12.01
C ASP A 63 23.08 -9.29 10.61
N ASP A 64 22.76 -10.28 9.78
CA ASP A 64 23.40 -10.51 8.46
C ASP A 64 22.41 -10.71 7.30
N ALA A 65 21.10 -10.48 7.50
CA ALA A 65 20.11 -10.70 6.45
C ALA A 65 20.19 -9.61 5.35
N ILE A 66 20.09 -10.03 4.09
CA ILE A 66 20.17 -9.17 2.91
C ILE A 66 18.98 -9.42 1.98
N PHE A 67 18.57 -8.39 1.27
CA PHE A 67 17.58 -8.52 0.20
C PHE A 67 18.16 -9.36 -0.94
N ASP A 68 17.44 -10.42 -1.33
CA ASP A 68 17.83 -11.33 -2.42
C ASP A 68 17.28 -10.92 -3.80
N SER A 69 16.45 -9.88 -3.83
CA SER A 69 15.73 -9.42 -5.01
C SER A 69 15.24 -7.97 -4.88
N GLY A 70 14.60 -7.46 -5.93
CA GLY A 70 14.00 -6.12 -5.92
C GLY A 70 15.00 -4.96 -5.98
N PRO A 71 14.55 -3.73 -5.65
CA PRO A 71 15.36 -2.52 -5.80
C PRO A 71 16.50 -2.40 -4.78
N TYR A 72 16.51 -3.24 -3.74
CA TYR A 72 17.49 -3.21 -2.65
C TYR A 72 18.40 -4.44 -2.62
N LEU A 73 18.46 -5.21 -3.72
CA LEU A 73 19.35 -6.36 -3.87
C LEU A 73 20.75 -6.10 -3.29
N ASP A 74 21.26 -7.05 -2.51
CA ASP A 74 22.55 -7.01 -1.82
C ASP A 74 22.69 -5.96 -0.70
N ARG A 75 21.60 -5.24 -0.35
CA ARG A 75 21.56 -4.37 0.85
C ARG A 75 21.15 -5.16 2.07
N SER A 76 21.65 -4.78 3.25
CA SER A 76 21.22 -5.42 4.49
C SER A 76 19.85 -4.94 4.94
N HIS A 77 19.08 -5.82 5.58
CA HIS A 77 17.78 -5.47 6.17
C HIS A 77 17.95 -4.35 7.18
N HIS A 78 19.00 -4.42 8.00
CA HIS A 78 19.33 -3.40 8.99
C HIS A 78 19.63 -2.02 8.35
N GLU A 79 20.44 -1.95 7.28
CA GLU A 79 20.72 -0.68 6.58
C GLU A 79 19.42 -0.05 6.07
N MET A 80 18.54 -0.86 5.47
CA MET A 80 17.30 -0.36 4.89
C MET A 80 16.26 0.02 5.94
N ALA A 81 16.20 -0.69 7.07
CA ALA A 81 15.36 -0.33 8.21
C ALA A 81 15.82 0.98 8.88
N CYS A 82 17.14 1.16 9.02
CA CYS A 82 17.75 2.43 9.45
C CYS A 82 17.26 3.58 8.56
N LEU A 83 17.39 3.39 7.25
CA LEU A 83 16.97 4.39 6.26
C LEU A 83 15.46 4.66 6.35
N ALA A 84 14.63 3.63 6.57
CA ALA A 84 13.18 3.80 6.73
C ALA A 84 12.83 4.66 7.96
N VAL A 85 13.52 4.44 9.09
CA VAL A 85 13.35 5.28 10.29
C VAL A 85 13.79 6.71 10.01
N GLU A 86 14.94 6.90 9.36
CA GLU A 86 15.46 8.23 9.03
C GLU A 86 14.53 9.00 8.08
N THR A 87 13.98 8.35 7.05
CA THR A 87 13.08 9.01 6.10
C THR A 87 11.75 9.34 6.74
N VAL A 88 11.18 8.47 7.58
CA VAL A 88 9.95 8.76 8.35
C VAL A 88 10.18 9.93 9.29
N ALA A 89 11.30 9.97 10.02
CA ALA A 89 11.63 11.06 10.94
C ALA A 89 11.89 12.40 10.22
N ALA A 90 12.29 12.36 8.95
CA ALA A 90 12.53 13.53 8.12
C ALA A 90 11.27 14.06 7.42
N LEU A 91 10.14 13.34 7.48
CA LEU A 91 8.89 13.83 6.90
C LEU A 91 8.42 15.09 7.64
N PRO A 92 7.96 16.12 6.90
CA PRO A 92 7.38 17.29 7.54
C PRO A 92 6.13 16.88 8.32
N GLU A 93 5.90 17.58 9.44
CA GLU A 93 4.63 17.59 10.17
C GLU A 93 3.56 18.31 9.32
N THR A 94 3.25 17.79 8.14
CA THR A 94 2.13 18.23 7.32
C THR A 94 0.85 17.62 7.89
N ASN A 95 -0.21 18.43 7.95
CA ASN A 95 -1.57 17.98 8.24
C ASN A 95 -2.12 17.16 7.06
N THR A 96 -1.50 16.03 6.77
CA THR A 96 -2.06 15.04 5.85
C THR A 96 -3.30 14.48 6.52
N ALA A 97 -4.46 14.71 5.89
CA ALA A 97 -5.70 14.14 6.40
C ALA A 97 -5.60 12.61 6.38
N GLU A 98 -5.73 12.01 7.56
CA GLU A 98 -5.81 10.56 7.72
C GLU A 98 -7.10 10.04 7.08
N VAL A 99 -7.01 8.85 6.51
CA VAL A 99 -8.10 8.23 5.74
C VAL A 99 -8.27 6.77 6.15
N ALA A 100 -9.35 6.15 5.69
CA ALA A 100 -9.52 4.71 5.76
C ALA A 100 -8.51 4.01 4.82
N ILE A 101 -7.42 3.48 5.36
CA ILE A 101 -6.43 2.69 4.62
C ILE A 101 -6.70 1.20 4.76
N THR A 102 -6.13 0.39 3.86
CA THR A 102 -6.33 -1.06 3.80
C THR A 102 -5.09 -1.77 4.32
N LEU A 103 -5.24 -2.49 5.44
CA LEU A 103 -4.14 -3.29 5.99
C LEU A 103 -3.71 -4.37 5.01
N GLY A 104 -2.41 -4.54 4.80
CA GLY A 104 -1.92 -5.63 3.96
C GLY A 104 -2.20 -5.45 2.46
N LEU A 105 -2.57 -4.25 1.99
CA LEU A 105 -3.06 -4.06 0.62
C LEU A 105 -2.16 -4.70 -0.46
N ASP A 106 -2.74 -5.61 -1.24
CA ASP A 106 -2.17 -6.21 -2.44
C ASP A 106 -3.21 -6.29 -3.58
N LEU A 107 -2.82 -6.76 -4.77
CA LEU A 107 -3.74 -6.91 -5.91
C LEU A 107 -4.70 -8.10 -5.78
N GLY A 108 -4.47 -9.03 -4.86
CA GLY A 108 -5.41 -10.10 -4.52
C GLY A 108 -6.62 -9.58 -3.75
N MET A 109 -6.46 -8.48 -3.02
CA MET A 109 -7.56 -7.77 -2.34
C MET A 109 -8.35 -6.83 -3.27
N VAL A 110 -7.95 -6.68 -4.53
CA VAL A 110 -8.64 -5.83 -5.50
C VAL A 110 -9.45 -6.69 -6.44
N GLU A 111 -10.77 -6.56 -6.44
CA GLU A 111 -11.64 -7.32 -7.33
C GLU A 111 -12.08 -6.49 -8.53
N LEU A 112 -11.86 -7.03 -9.74
CA LEU A 112 -12.45 -6.51 -10.97
C LEU A 112 -13.90 -7.00 -11.09
N GLN A 113 -14.82 -6.05 -11.13
CA GLN A 113 -16.24 -6.29 -11.31
C GLN A 113 -16.60 -6.42 -12.80
N ARG A 114 -17.76 -7.04 -13.08
CA ARG A 114 -18.24 -7.26 -14.46
C ARG A 114 -18.49 -5.96 -15.24
N ASP A 115 -18.76 -4.87 -14.55
CA ASP A 115 -18.96 -3.54 -15.14
C ASP A 115 -17.64 -2.78 -15.36
N GLY A 116 -16.50 -3.39 -15.03
CA GLY A 116 -15.17 -2.80 -15.13
C GLY A 116 -14.80 -1.89 -13.95
N SER A 117 -15.66 -1.77 -12.94
CA SER A 117 -15.30 -1.14 -11.67
C SER A 117 -14.37 -2.04 -10.84
N MET A 118 -13.69 -1.44 -9.87
CA MET A 118 -12.83 -2.15 -8.94
C MET A 118 -13.28 -1.92 -7.51
N ILE A 119 -13.23 -2.97 -6.70
CA ILE A 119 -13.51 -2.92 -5.27
C ILE A 119 -12.24 -3.33 -4.53
N VAL A 120 -11.84 -2.51 -3.56
CA VAL A 120 -10.70 -2.80 -2.68
C VAL A 120 -11.23 -3.39 -1.38
N MET A 121 -11.08 -4.70 -1.24
CA MET A 121 -11.52 -5.50 -0.09
C MET A 121 -10.56 -5.33 1.09
N GLY A 122 -10.90 -5.95 2.22
CA GLY A 122 -10.07 -5.96 3.42
C GLY A 122 -10.53 -4.98 4.49
N ASP A 123 -10.06 -5.25 5.71
CA ASP A 123 -10.31 -4.40 6.87
C ASP A 123 -9.66 -3.02 6.66
N THR A 124 -10.29 -2.00 7.23
CA THR A 124 -9.80 -0.63 7.16
C THR A 124 -9.49 -0.08 8.53
N VAL A 125 -8.46 0.75 8.59
CA VAL A 125 -8.04 1.50 9.77
C VAL A 125 -7.73 2.94 9.40
N VAL A 126 -7.61 3.82 10.40
CA VAL A 126 -7.14 5.19 10.19
C VAL A 126 -5.65 5.16 9.85
N GLY A 127 -5.22 5.87 8.81
CA GLY A 127 -3.79 6.04 8.58
C GLY A 127 -3.46 6.95 7.41
N ASP A 128 -2.18 6.94 7.05
CA ASP A 128 -1.68 7.71 5.92
C ASP A 128 -2.03 7.05 4.59
N ARG A 129 -2.77 7.76 3.73
CA ARG A 129 -3.11 7.32 2.37
C ARG A 129 -1.91 6.83 1.56
N HIS A 130 -0.72 7.37 1.83
CA HIS A 130 0.48 7.02 1.09
C HIS A 130 0.91 5.55 1.33
N LEU A 131 0.45 4.91 2.40
CA LEU A 131 0.64 3.47 2.60
C LEU A 131 -0.10 2.67 1.52
N ASP A 132 -1.40 2.91 1.34
CA ASP A 132 -2.20 2.26 0.29
C ASP A 132 -1.66 2.62 -1.10
N LEU A 133 -1.34 3.90 -1.35
CA LEU A 133 -0.81 4.34 -2.64
C LEU A 133 0.53 3.69 -2.98
N ALA A 134 1.45 3.62 -2.02
CA ALA A 134 2.77 3.01 -2.23
C ALA A 134 2.65 1.52 -2.53
N ARG A 135 1.85 0.78 -1.74
CA ARG A 135 1.64 -0.65 -1.95
C ARG A 135 0.95 -0.95 -3.27
N ALA A 136 -0.12 -0.22 -3.58
CA ALA A 136 -0.81 -0.35 -4.86
C ALA A 136 0.13 -0.04 -6.03
N ALA A 137 0.94 1.02 -5.95
CA ALA A 137 1.91 1.38 -7.00
C ALA A 137 2.96 0.28 -7.22
N VAL A 138 3.53 -0.28 -6.15
CA VAL A 138 4.50 -1.38 -6.24
C VAL A 138 3.85 -2.61 -6.87
N ALA A 139 2.70 -3.05 -6.35
CA ALA A 139 2.04 -4.27 -6.81
C ALA A 139 1.59 -4.15 -8.27
N LEU A 140 1.09 -2.98 -8.65
CA LEU A 140 0.76 -2.64 -10.02
C LEU A 140 2.01 -2.62 -10.93
N ALA A 141 3.12 -2.03 -10.50
CA ALA A 141 4.37 -2.01 -11.26
C ALA A 141 4.95 -3.41 -11.47
N LEU A 142 4.88 -4.27 -10.45
CA LEU A 142 5.30 -5.67 -10.55
C LEU A 142 4.45 -6.45 -11.55
N ARG A 143 3.13 -6.21 -11.57
CA ARG A 143 2.20 -6.94 -12.44
C ARG A 143 2.23 -6.45 -13.89
N PHE A 144 2.24 -5.14 -14.09
CA PHE A 144 1.96 -4.51 -15.38
C PHE A 144 3.14 -3.68 -15.93
N GLY A 145 4.21 -3.54 -15.16
CA GLY A 145 5.36 -2.69 -15.47
C GLY A 145 5.21 -1.26 -14.92
N PRO A 146 6.31 -0.52 -14.74
CA PRO A 146 6.30 0.77 -14.04
C PRO A 146 5.57 1.91 -14.77
N ALA A 147 5.34 1.78 -16.09
CA ALA A 147 4.74 2.84 -16.91
C ALA A 147 3.30 3.22 -16.49
N ILE A 148 2.62 2.32 -15.79
CA ILE A 148 1.23 2.47 -15.36
C ILE A 148 1.08 3.19 -14.00
N VAL A 149 2.17 3.38 -13.24
CA VAL A 149 2.12 4.03 -11.92
C VAL A 149 1.65 5.48 -12.05
N ALA A 150 2.10 6.21 -13.07
CA ALA A 150 1.65 7.57 -13.32
C ALA A 150 0.13 7.64 -13.62
N PRO A 151 -0.42 6.86 -14.57
CA PRO A 151 -1.88 6.76 -14.76
C PRO A 151 -2.67 6.41 -13.49
N PHE A 152 -2.13 5.57 -12.61
CA PHE A 152 -2.73 5.23 -11.32
C PHE A 152 -2.81 6.45 -10.40
N LEU A 153 -1.69 7.13 -10.18
CA LEU A 153 -1.60 8.32 -9.31
C LEU A 153 -2.43 9.49 -9.85
N ASP A 154 -2.39 9.73 -11.17
CA ASP A 154 -3.20 10.73 -11.85
C ASP A 154 -4.70 10.49 -11.63
N ALA A 155 -5.12 9.23 -11.70
CA ALA A 155 -6.53 8.86 -11.50
C ALA A 155 -6.98 8.89 -10.04
N TYR A 156 -6.05 8.77 -9.08
CA TYR A 156 -6.33 9.00 -7.67
C TYR A 156 -6.71 10.48 -7.42
N GLY A 157 -6.17 11.41 -8.22
CA GLY A 157 -6.73 12.75 -8.38
C GLY A 157 -6.33 13.75 -7.30
N LEU A 158 -5.17 13.56 -6.66
CA LEU A 158 -4.54 14.63 -5.89
C LEU A 158 -3.56 15.39 -6.78
N ASP A 159 -3.81 16.68 -6.95
CA ASP A 159 -2.96 17.56 -7.77
C ASP A 159 -1.51 17.67 -7.24
N ASP A 160 -1.29 17.34 -5.97
CA ASP A 160 0.04 17.37 -5.31
C ASP A 160 0.18 16.18 -4.34
N ILE A 161 0.42 14.98 -4.89
CA ILE A 161 0.82 13.82 -4.08
C ILE A 161 2.23 14.07 -3.54
N ASP A 162 2.40 13.98 -2.23
CA ASP A 162 3.73 14.11 -1.61
C ASP A 162 4.59 12.91 -1.98
N VAL A 163 5.40 13.08 -3.02
CA VAL A 163 6.30 12.04 -3.55
C VAL A 163 7.29 11.58 -2.49
N ARG A 164 7.75 12.45 -1.58
CA ARG A 164 8.70 12.04 -0.53
C ARG A 164 8.03 11.11 0.46
N ARG A 165 6.78 11.41 0.82
CA ARG A 165 5.97 10.56 1.70
C ARG A 165 5.59 9.24 1.02
N LEU A 166 5.29 9.27 -0.28
CA LEU A 166 5.09 8.06 -1.09
C LEU A 166 6.33 7.16 -1.09
N ASP A 167 7.51 7.71 -1.41
CA ASP A 167 8.77 6.98 -1.43
C ASP A 167 9.11 6.40 -0.05
N THR A 168 8.84 7.17 1.02
CA THR A 168 9.02 6.73 2.41
C THR A 168 8.11 5.55 2.75
N CYS A 169 6.83 5.62 2.39
CA CYS A 169 5.88 4.53 2.60
C CYS A 169 6.23 3.29 1.77
N GLN A 170 6.74 3.47 0.55
CA GLN A 170 7.22 2.37 -0.29
C GLN A 170 8.42 1.68 0.36
N LEU A 171 9.44 2.43 0.77
CA LEU A 171 10.60 1.88 1.46
C LEU A 171 10.18 1.12 2.72
N LEU A 172 9.38 1.77 3.59
CA LEU A 172 8.93 1.16 4.84
C LEU A 172 8.13 -0.12 4.59
N GLY A 173 7.21 -0.10 3.62
CA GLY A 173 6.40 -1.27 3.25
C GLY A 173 7.24 -2.42 2.72
N THR A 174 8.21 -2.15 1.85
CA THR A 174 9.12 -3.18 1.30
C THR A 174 9.99 -3.81 2.38
N VAL A 175 10.56 -3.01 3.28
CA VAL A 175 11.37 -3.57 4.38
C VAL A 175 10.49 -4.37 5.34
N ALA A 176 9.30 -3.87 5.67
CA ALA A 176 8.37 -4.58 6.54
C ALA A 176 7.97 -5.95 5.99
N GLU A 177 7.68 -6.05 4.70
CA GLU A 177 7.34 -7.32 4.04
C GLU A 177 8.52 -8.31 4.11
N GLU A 178 9.73 -7.85 3.80
CA GLU A 178 10.93 -8.68 3.83
C GLU A 178 11.20 -9.28 5.22
N VAL A 179 10.98 -8.49 6.28
CA VAL A 179 11.24 -8.92 7.68
C VAL A 179 10.00 -9.47 8.39
N GLY A 180 8.92 -9.75 7.64
CA GLY A 180 7.72 -10.40 8.15
C GLY A 180 6.91 -9.58 9.15
N VAL A 181 6.98 -8.25 9.06
CA VAL A 181 6.25 -7.31 9.94
C VAL A 181 5.00 -6.78 9.23
N ALA A 182 3.85 -6.96 9.86
CA ALA A 182 2.61 -6.31 9.47
C ALA A 182 2.50 -4.90 10.09
N GLU A 183 1.67 -4.04 9.50
CA GLU A 183 1.39 -2.71 10.05
C GLU A 183 0.84 -2.81 11.49
N PRO A 184 1.47 -2.15 12.47
CA PRO A 184 0.96 -2.13 13.83
C PRO A 184 -0.29 -1.26 13.90
N VAL A 185 -1.37 -1.83 14.43
CA VAL A 185 -2.64 -1.14 14.65
C VAL A 185 -2.76 -0.82 16.13
N ASP A 186 -2.80 0.47 16.46
CA ASP A 186 -3.10 0.91 17.83
C ASP A 186 -4.51 0.47 18.22
N ALA A 187 -4.65 -0.04 19.44
CA ALA A 187 -5.95 -0.33 20.01
C ALA A 187 -6.74 0.99 20.21
N PRO A 188 -8.07 0.99 19.98
CA PRO A 188 -8.91 2.18 20.10
C PRO A 188 -8.93 2.79 21.51
#